data_AF-A0A1Q9EAT3-F1
#
_entry.id   AF-A0A1Q9EAT3-F1
#
_cell.length_a   1.000
_cell.length_b   1.000
_cell.length_c   1.000
_cell.angle_alpha   90.00
_cell.angle_beta   90.00
_cell.angle_gamma   90.00
#
_symmetry.space_group_name_H-M   'P 1'
#
loop_
_entity.id
_entity.type
_entity.pdbx_description
1 polymer ?
#
loop_
_entity_poly.entity_id
_entity_poly.type
_entity_poly.pdbx_seq_one_letter_code
_entity_poly.pdbx_strand_id
1 'polypeptide(L)'
;MCLYECYKALWNKELFPSQSYDVKQPRDAVVCRTPSNGILCAPSASGKTVLLVSMILEQYRGCFERVYILSPSIDMDPQWEPVKEYIRKDLGVNTDREQCWWDDWDEAALRNILAQQKTITQRSKQLGMKKLYQVLIVIDDHADNPAVHRKTGDGILDTLFIRGRHYCCSTWVSTQKLRLMSSTVRVNTMFYCVFRLRNQLELDALVEELSAMLSKDVLYGMYEEATREKYSFWYVNLRAPKEDMFWVRFDRKFLVNGDNPEPSGGQAAGSGNRQISNSSETSVRSFWRKKRRVMSTIYVDSRKRVAGDDSSFEFDIGETIHLQTGAKLSVLKFRVADAFLSTDRGQYLF
;
A
#
# COMPACT_ATOMS: atom_id res chain seq x y z
N MET A 1 3.59 19.75 -47.19
CA MET A 1 3.57 20.06 -45.74
C MET A 1 2.43 19.24 -45.14
N CYS A 2 2.78 18.15 -44.46
CA CYS A 2 1.91 16.99 -44.22
C CYS A 2 0.81 17.31 -43.20
N LEU A 3 -0.43 16.87 -43.48
CA LEU A 3 -1.57 16.90 -42.55
C LEU A 3 -1.21 16.43 -41.13
N TYR A 4 -0.23 15.54 -41.00
CA TYR A 4 0.30 15.05 -39.74
C TYR A 4 0.87 16.14 -38.81
N GLU A 5 1.56 17.15 -39.36
CA GLU A 5 2.10 18.27 -38.57
C GLU A 5 0.98 19.22 -38.09
N CYS A 6 -0.06 19.43 -38.92
CA CYS A 6 -1.26 20.16 -38.51
C CYS A 6 -2.04 19.43 -37.40
N TYR A 7 -2.16 18.10 -37.48
CA TYR A 7 -2.84 17.31 -36.44
C TYR A 7 -2.06 17.28 -35.11
N LYS A 8 -0.72 17.21 -35.14
CA LYS A 8 0.12 17.38 -33.94
C LYS A 8 -0.07 18.74 -33.27
N ALA A 9 -0.16 19.81 -34.06
CA ALA A 9 -0.37 21.17 -33.55
C ALA A 9 -1.76 21.37 -32.92
N LEU A 10 -2.78 20.64 -33.40
CA LEU A 10 -4.13 20.63 -32.84
C LEU A 10 -4.24 19.79 -31.55
N TRP A 11 -3.50 18.67 -31.46
CA TRP A 11 -3.50 17.81 -30.27
C TRP A 11 -2.74 18.41 -29.07
N ASN A 12 -1.73 19.24 -29.33
CA ASN A 12 -0.92 19.89 -28.29
C ASN A 12 -1.56 21.16 -27.69
N LYS A 13 -2.74 21.58 -28.16
CA LYS A 13 -3.54 22.57 -27.44
C LYS A 13 -4.38 21.81 -26.42
N GLU A 14 -4.17 22.06 -25.13
CA GLU A 14 -5.09 21.60 -24.09
C GLU A 14 -6.50 22.09 -24.45
N LEU A 15 -7.34 21.17 -24.93
CA LEU A 15 -8.70 21.45 -25.41
C LEU A 15 -9.58 22.08 -24.31
N PHE A 16 -9.18 21.91 -23.05
CA PHE A 16 -9.78 22.53 -21.88
C PHE A 16 -8.64 23.01 -20.96
N PRO A 17 -8.30 24.31 -20.92
CA PRO A 17 -7.26 24.81 -20.03
C PRO A 17 -7.66 24.53 -18.60
N SER A 18 -6.96 23.59 -17.97
CA SER A 18 -7.18 23.27 -16.56
C SER A 18 -6.36 24.24 -15.71
N GLN A 19 -6.96 24.82 -14.67
CA GLN A 19 -6.18 25.64 -13.73
C GLN A 19 -5.20 24.72 -12.99
N SER A 20 -3.91 24.91 -13.26
CA SER A 20 -2.84 24.28 -12.51
C SER A 20 -2.58 25.07 -11.23
N TYR A 21 -2.40 24.33 -10.14
CA TYR A 21 -2.08 24.88 -8.82
C TYR A 21 -0.77 24.30 -8.35
N ASP A 22 0.08 25.16 -7.79
CA ASP A 22 1.35 24.79 -7.22
C ASP A 22 1.20 24.54 -5.71
N VAL A 23 1.86 23.49 -5.24
CA VAL A 23 2.01 23.21 -3.81
C VAL A 23 3.47 22.90 -3.51
N LYS A 24 3.91 23.18 -2.28
CA LYS A 24 5.30 22.92 -1.85
C LYS A 24 5.59 21.42 -1.95
N GLN A 25 6.70 21.04 -2.58
CA GLN A 25 7.09 19.65 -2.81
C GLN A 25 8.26 19.26 -1.91
N PRO A 26 8.42 17.97 -1.56
CA PRO A 26 9.62 17.49 -0.87
C PRO A 26 10.86 17.79 -1.71
N ARG A 27 11.98 18.02 -1.02
CA ARG A 27 13.28 18.28 -1.70
C ARG A 27 13.85 17.01 -2.31
N ASP A 28 13.62 15.89 -1.63
CA ASP A 28 14.05 14.57 -2.08
C ASP A 28 13.10 14.05 -3.17
N ALA A 29 13.67 13.69 -4.33
CA ALA A 29 12.92 13.16 -5.46
C ALA A 29 12.49 11.69 -5.26
N VAL A 30 13.09 10.98 -4.30
CA VAL A 30 12.76 9.59 -3.98
C VAL A 30 11.38 9.50 -3.34
N VAL A 31 11.08 10.41 -2.41
CA VAL A 31 9.83 10.36 -1.65
C VAL A 31 8.62 10.81 -2.48
N CYS A 32 7.44 10.34 -2.09
CA CYS A 32 6.20 10.61 -2.80
C CYS A 32 5.89 12.11 -2.79
N ARG A 33 5.60 12.68 -3.97
CA ARG A 33 5.18 14.08 -4.12
C ARG A 33 3.89 14.38 -3.35
N THR A 34 3.76 15.60 -2.84
CA THR A 34 2.58 16.03 -2.08
C THR A 34 1.47 16.59 -3.00
N PRO A 35 0.19 16.50 -2.59
CA PRO A 35 -0.31 15.81 -1.40
C PRO A 35 -0.11 14.30 -1.47
N SER A 36 0.30 13.68 -0.37
CA SER A 36 0.64 12.26 -0.31
C SER A 36 -0.12 11.55 0.81
N ASN A 37 -0.73 10.41 0.46
CA ASN A 37 -1.34 9.49 1.43
C ASN A 37 -0.42 8.29 1.62
N GLY A 38 -0.02 8.01 2.84
CA GLY A 38 1.01 7.04 3.14
C GLY A 38 0.62 6.05 4.21
N ILE A 39 1.12 4.81 4.10
CA ILE A 39 0.99 3.82 5.16
C ILE A 39 2.37 3.31 5.55
N LEU A 40 2.68 3.39 6.84
CA LEU A 40 3.85 2.79 7.44
C LEU A 40 3.42 1.50 8.15
N CYS A 41 3.81 0.35 7.62
CA CYS A 41 3.48 -0.94 8.20
C CYS A 41 4.69 -1.53 8.92
N ALA A 42 4.60 -1.63 10.25
CA ALA A 42 5.73 -2.02 11.07
C ALA A 42 5.29 -2.65 12.39
N PRO A 43 5.91 -3.74 12.86
CA PRO A 43 5.70 -4.23 14.23
C PRO A 43 6.13 -3.20 15.28
N SER A 44 5.63 -3.35 16.52
CA SER A 44 6.14 -2.57 17.64
C SER A 44 7.67 -2.63 17.78
N ALA A 45 8.27 -1.51 18.19
CA ALA A 45 9.71 -1.28 18.33
C ALA A 45 10.56 -1.42 17.05
N SER A 46 9.96 -1.31 15.86
CA SER A 46 10.68 -1.42 14.57
C SER A 46 11.21 -0.10 14.02
N GLY A 47 10.98 1.03 14.71
CA GLY A 47 11.46 2.37 14.29
C GLY A 47 10.49 3.18 13.42
N LYS A 48 9.19 2.83 13.40
CA LYS A 48 8.19 3.55 12.60
C LYS A 48 8.00 5.03 13.01
N THR A 49 8.01 5.32 14.32
CA THR A 49 7.84 6.68 14.85
C THR A 49 9.08 7.52 14.52
N VAL A 50 10.28 6.94 14.67
CA VAL A 50 11.53 7.55 14.19
C VAL A 50 11.45 7.89 12.70
N LEU A 51 10.93 6.99 11.86
CA LEU A 51 10.77 7.24 10.43
C LEU A 51 9.75 8.36 10.16
N LEU A 52 8.60 8.40 10.85
CA LEU A 52 7.63 9.49 10.74
C LEU A 52 8.28 10.84 11.06
N VAL A 53 8.99 10.90 12.18
CA VAL A 53 9.69 12.10 12.66
C VAL A 53 10.74 12.55 11.64
N SER A 54 11.60 11.64 11.16
CA SER A 54 12.60 11.96 10.13
C SER A 54 11.95 12.45 8.83
N MET A 55 10.88 11.79 8.36
CA MET A 55 10.13 12.23 7.19
C MET A 55 9.60 13.66 7.32
N ILE A 56 9.04 14.03 8.49
CA ILE A 56 8.52 15.38 8.73
C ILE A 56 9.66 16.41 8.78
N LEU A 57 10.75 16.08 9.47
CA LEU A 57 11.81 17.04 9.78
C LEU A 57 12.89 17.15 8.71
N GLU A 58 12.98 16.18 7.80
CA GLU A 58 13.97 16.10 6.72
C GLU A 58 13.30 16.11 5.34
N GLN A 59 12.78 14.97 4.87
CA GLN A 59 12.34 14.82 3.48
C GLN A 59 11.19 15.78 3.10
N TYR A 60 10.27 16.02 4.04
CA TYR A 60 9.10 16.89 3.86
C TYR A 60 9.19 18.20 4.66
N ARG A 61 10.38 18.57 5.16
CA ARG A 61 10.54 19.81 5.94
C ARG A 61 10.12 21.02 5.12
N GLY A 62 9.21 21.82 5.69
CA GLY A 62 8.68 23.03 5.06
C GLY A 62 7.59 22.80 4.01
N CYS A 63 7.18 21.56 3.73
CA CYS A 63 6.11 21.28 2.76
C CYS A 63 4.69 21.64 3.26
N PHE A 64 4.50 21.69 4.58
CA PHE A 64 3.20 21.84 5.24
C PHE A 64 3.16 23.12 6.09
N GLU A 65 2.02 23.81 6.09
CA GLU A 65 1.76 24.95 6.97
C GLU A 65 1.29 24.52 8.37
N ARG A 66 0.72 23.32 8.46
CA ARG A 66 0.31 22.66 9.71
C ARG A 66 0.59 21.17 9.67
N VAL A 67 1.00 20.65 10.82
CA VAL A 67 1.20 19.22 11.08
C VAL A 67 0.33 18.86 12.27
N TYR A 68 -0.58 17.91 12.08
CA TYR A 68 -1.49 17.40 13.08
C TYR A 68 -1.12 15.96 13.41
N ILE A 69 -1.03 15.60 14.69
CA ILE A 69 -0.57 14.27 15.12
C ILE A 69 -1.57 13.66 16.09
N LEU A 70 -2.14 12.51 15.74
CA LEU A 70 -2.91 11.69 16.66
C LEU A 70 -2.03 10.48 16.99
N SER A 71 -1.60 10.35 18.24
CA SER A 71 -0.80 9.22 18.71
C SER A 71 -1.12 8.93 20.18
N PRO A 72 -1.49 7.69 20.55
CA PRO A 72 -1.67 7.30 21.95
C PRO A 72 -0.43 7.50 22.83
N SER A 73 0.74 7.64 22.19
CA SER A 73 2.03 7.81 22.84
C SER A 73 2.57 9.23 22.74
N ILE A 74 1.79 10.21 22.25
CA ILE A 74 2.28 11.54 21.90
C ILE A 74 3.01 12.26 23.04
N ASP A 75 2.57 12.07 24.29
CA ASP A 75 3.16 12.70 25.48
C ASP A 75 4.16 11.79 26.21
N MET A 76 4.18 10.50 25.90
CA MET A 76 5.07 9.51 26.53
C MET A 76 6.32 9.22 25.69
N ASP A 77 6.23 9.31 24.36
CA ASP A 77 7.33 9.04 23.45
C ASP A 77 8.11 10.33 23.16
N PRO A 78 9.35 10.48 23.68
CA PRO A 78 10.15 11.68 23.45
C PRO A 78 10.56 11.88 21.99
N GLN A 79 10.39 10.88 21.12
CA GLN A 79 10.64 11.00 19.68
C GLN A 79 9.78 12.09 19.03
N TRP A 80 8.62 12.41 19.60
CA TRP A 80 7.74 13.45 19.09
C TRP A 80 8.18 14.88 19.46
N GLU A 81 9.04 15.06 20.47
CA GLU A 81 9.42 16.40 20.93
C GLU A 81 10.08 17.26 19.84
N PRO A 82 11.02 16.75 19.02
CA PRO A 82 11.56 17.50 17.89
C PRO A 82 10.48 17.99 16.90
N VAL A 83 9.40 17.23 16.72
CA VAL A 83 8.28 17.64 15.86
C VAL A 83 7.42 18.69 16.55
N LYS A 84 7.13 18.54 17.85
CA LYS A 84 6.41 19.56 18.63
C LYS A 84 7.19 20.88 18.64
N GLU A 85 8.50 20.83 18.79
CA GLU A 85 9.38 22.01 18.71
C GLU A 85 9.36 22.65 17.31
N TYR A 86 9.45 21.84 16.25
CA TYR A 86 9.32 22.31 14.87
C TYR A 86 7.97 23.00 14.60
N ILE A 87 6.87 22.45 15.13
CA ILE A 87 5.53 23.07 15.02
C ILE A 87 5.50 24.44 15.70
N ARG A 88 6.05 24.55 16.92
CA ARG A 88 6.04 25.80 17.68
C ARG A 88 6.98 26.86 17.08
N LYS A 89 8.22 26.48 16.75
CA LYS A 89 9.29 27.41 16.39
C LYS A 89 9.35 27.69 14.89
N ASP A 90 9.39 26.67 14.06
CA ASP A 90 9.58 26.82 12.61
C ASP A 90 8.26 27.10 11.87
N LEU A 91 7.18 26.40 12.24
CA LEU A 91 5.85 26.66 11.67
C LEU A 91 5.14 27.84 12.35
N GLY A 92 5.67 28.32 13.47
CA GLY A 92 5.15 29.47 14.22
C GLY A 92 3.74 29.26 14.77
N VAL A 93 3.35 28.02 15.07
CA VAL A 93 2.02 27.71 15.59
C VAL A 93 1.97 28.02 17.08
N ASN A 94 1.01 28.86 17.48
CA ASN A 94 0.73 29.08 18.90
C ASN A 94 -0.11 27.92 19.45
N THR A 95 0.57 26.95 20.07
CA THR A 95 -0.05 25.72 20.59
C THR A 95 -0.91 25.93 21.84
N ASP A 96 -0.90 27.13 22.43
CA ASP A 96 -1.83 27.50 23.51
C ASP A 96 -3.22 27.87 22.95
N ARG A 97 -3.30 28.17 21.65
CA ARG A 97 -4.53 28.57 20.95
C ARG A 97 -4.99 27.56 19.91
N GLU A 98 -4.06 26.82 19.32
CA GLU A 98 -4.32 25.85 18.27
C GLU A 98 -3.76 24.49 18.70
N GLN A 99 -4.65 23.52 18.95
CA GLN A 99 -4.24 22.16 19.25
C GLN A 99 -3.71 21.48 17.99
N CYS A 100 -2.48 20.98 18.05
CA CYS A 100 -1.83 20.30 16.93
C CYS A 100 -1.65 18.80 17.15
N TRP A 101 -1.91 18.30 18.36
CA TRP A 101 -1.79 16.88 18.63
C TRP A 101 -2.76 16.37 19.70
N TRP A 102 -3.04 15.07 19.64
CA TRP A 102 -3.99 14.37 20.50
C TRP A 102 -3.38 13.03 20.94
N ASP A 103 -3.63 12.68 22.20
CA ASP A 103 -3.28 11.41 22.82
C ASP A 103 -4.38 10.33 22.66
N ASP A 104 -5.53 10.69 22.11
CA ASP A 104 -6.60 9.76 21.77
C ASP A 104 -7.20 10.07 20.39
N TRP A 105 -8.02 9.14 19.90
CA TRP A 105 -8.74 9.27 18.64
C TRP A 105 -9.83 10.35 18.73
N ASP A 106 -9.57 11.51 18.11
CA ASP A 106 -10.54 12.59 18.01
C ASP A 106 -11.05 12.76 16.56
N GLU A 107 -12.12 12.04 16.24
CA GLU A 107 -12.78 12.15 14.93
C GLU A 107 -13.36 13.56 14.69
N ALA A 108 -13.83 14.24 15.73
CA ALA A 108 -14.43 15.57 15.59
C ALA A 108 -13.35 16.60 15.22
N ALA A 109 -12.18 16.53 15.84
CA ALA A 109 -11.02 17.34 15.47
C ALA A 109 -10.61 17.08 14.01
N LEU A 110 -10.49 15.82 13.59
CA LEU A 110 -10.16 15.48 12.19
C LEU A 110 -11.17 16.04 11.19
N ARG A 111 -12.47 15.96 11.49
CA ARG A 111 -13.53 16.55 10.66
C ARG A 111 -13.43 18.07 10.60
N ASN A 112 -13.14 18.72 11.73
CA ASN A 112 -12.96 20.17 11.78
C ASN A 112 -11.74 20.63 10.98
N ILE A 113 -10.59 19.96 11.12
CA ILE A 113 -9.37 20.23 10.35
C ILE A 113 -9.66 20.12 8.86
N LEU A 114 -10.32 19.04 8.44
CA LEU A 114 -10.65 18.82 7.03
C LEU A 114 -11.60 19.91 6.49
N ALA A 115 -12.60 20.32 7.27
CA ALA A 115 -13.55 21.37 6.89
C ALA A 115 -12.88 22.75 6.76
N GLN A 116 -12.00 23.09 7.71
CA GLN A 116 -11.20 24.32 7.66
C GLN A 116 -10.28 24.32 6.44
N GLN A 117 -9.56 23.22 6.21
CA GLN A 117 -8.63 23.10 5.09
C GLN A 117 -9.35 23.15 3.74
N LYS A 118 -10.55 22.55 3.64
CA LYS A 118 -11.43 22.70 2.47
C LYS A 118 -11.79 24.17 2.22
N THR A 119 -12.17 24.89 3.27
CA THR A 119 -12.52 26.33 3.19
C THR A 119 -11.33 27.16 2.74
N ILE A 120 -10.14 26.94 3.32
CA ILE A 120 -8.90 27.62 2.95
C ILE A 120 -8.59 27.37 1.48
N THR A 121 -8.59 26.10 1.06
CA THR A 121 -8.29 25.73 -0.33
C THR A 121 -9.28 26.37 -1.31
N GLN A 122 -10.58 26.31 -1.03
CA GLN A 122 -11.61 26.91 -1.88
C GLN A 122 -11.44 28.43 -1.98
N ARG A 123 -11.19 29.10 -0.87
CA ARG A 123 -10.98 30.55 -0.84
C ARG A 123 -9.70 30.95 -1.57
N SER A 124 -8.59 30.22 -1.39
CA SER A 124 -7.36 30.46 -2.14
C SER A 124 -7.57 30.37 -3.66
N LYS A 125 -8.34 29.37 -4.12
CA LYS A 125 -8.71 29.21 -5.53
C LYS A 125 -9.57 30.37 -6.04
N GLN A 126 -10.59 30.78 -5.26
CA GLN A 126 -11.46 31.90 -5.59
C GLN A 126 -10.70 33.24 -5.67
N LEU A 127 -9.68 33.41 -4.82
CA LEU A 127 -8.79 34.58 -4.83
C LEU A 127 -7.73 34.52 -5.94
N GLY A 128 -7.74 33.49 -6.80
CA GLY A 128 -6.79 33.34 -7.90
C GLY A 128 -5.36 33.01 -7.45
N MET A 129 -5.18 32.50 -6.23
CA MET A 129 -3.86 32.11 -5.74
C MET A 129 -3.36 30.89 -6.52
N LYS A 130 -2.18 31.02 -7.13
CA LYS A 130 -1.50 29.87 -7.79
C LYS A 130 -0.92 28.89 -6.79
N LYS A 131 -0.43 29.39 -5.65
CA LYS A 131 0.16 28.57 -4.58
C LYS A 131 -0.89 28.24 -3.53
N LEU A 132 -1.12 26.95 -3.28
CA LEU A 132 -2.05 26.47 -2.27
C LEU A 132 -1.31 26.01 -1.00
N TYR A 133 -1.93 26.23 0.14
CA TYR A 133 -1.44 25.80 1.44
C TYR A 133 -1.76 24.33 1.69
N GLN A 134 -0.80 23.60 2.26
CA GLN A 134 -0.95 22.17 2.56
C GLN A 134 -0.89 21.90 4.06
N VAL A 135 -1.56 20.84 4.48
CA VAL A 135 -1.50 20.32 5.85
C VAL A 135 -1.14 18.84 5.83
N LEU A 136 -0.51 18.36 6.90
CA LEU A 136 -0.23 16.96 7.15
C LEU A 136 -1.03 16.49 8.36
N ILE A 137 -1.69 15.34 8.23
CA ILE A 137 -2.32 14.61 9.33
C ILE A 137 -1.57 13.29 9.49
N VAL A 138 -1.02 13.06 10.68
CA VAL A 138 -0.34 11.82 11.06
C VAL A 138 -1.22 11.08 12.06
N ILE A 139 -1.52 9.83 11.75
CA ILE A 139 -2.28 8.92 12.61
C ILE A 139 -1.34 7.79 12.97
N ASP A 140 -0.74 7.89 14.15
CA ASP A 140 0.25 6.96 14.64
C ASP A 140 -0.39 6.00 15.65
N ASP A 141 -0.26 4.69 15.39
CA ASP A 141 -0.71 3.62 16.29
C ASP A 141 -2.20 3.58 16.70
N HIS A 142 -3.07 4.32 16.02
CA HIS A 142 -4.53 4.21 16.23
C HIS A 142 -5.17 3.05 15.46
N ALA A 143 -4.46 2.33 14.60
CA ALA A 143 -5.06 1.33 13.72
C ALA A 143 -5.72 0.14 14.44
N ASP A 144 -5.42 -0.14 15.71
CA ASP A 144 -6.13 -1.16 16.51
C ASP A 144 -7.35 -0.57 17.26
N ASN A 145 -7.58 0.74 17.23
CA ASN A 145 -8.73 1.38 17.88
C ASN A 145 -10.01 1.11 17.05
N PRO A 146 -11.03 0.44 17.60
CA PRO A 146 -12.28 0.16 16.88
C PRO A 146 -13.00 1.42 16.37
N ALA A 147 -12.82 2.57 17.03
CA ALA A 147 -13.42 3.84 16.62
C ALA A 147 -12.87 4.37 15.28
N VAL A 148 -11.66 3.98 14.90
CA VAL A 148 -11.07 4.29 13.59
C VAL A 148 -11.81 3.59 12.46
N HIS A 149 -12.31 2.38 12.74
CA HIS A 149 -12.91 1.48 11.76
C HIS A 149 -14.43 1.46 11.90
N ARG A 150 -15.08 2.57 11.51
CA ARG A 150 -16.54 2.55 11.33
C ARG A 150 -16.89 1.67 10.13
N LYS A 151 -17.77 0.69 10.34
CA LYS A 151 -18.18 -0.32 9.32
C LYS A 151 -18.95 0.25 8.14
N THR A 152 -19.42 1.48 8.23
CA THR A 152 -20.17 2.21 7.21
C THR A 152 -19.29 3.32 6.65
N GLY A 153 -19.16 3.42 5.33
CA GLY A 153 -18.22 4.27 4.55
C GLY A 153 -18.28 5.79 4.75
N ASP A 154 -18.61 6.27 5.96
CA ASP A 154 -18.43 7.62 6.49
C ASP A 154 -17.29 7.64 7.55
N GLY A 155 -16.33 6.72 7.46
CA GLY A 155 -15.10 6.81 8.24
C GLY A 155 -14.34 8.09 7.84
N ILE A 156 -13.93 8.89 8.82
CA ILE A 156 -13.12 10.09 8.53
C ILE A 156 -11.79 9.71 7.85
N LEU A 157 -11.22 8.56 8.19
CA LEU A 157 -9.99 8.08 7.58
C LEU A 157 -10.16 7.74 6.09
N ASP A 158 -11.26 7.07 5.73
CA ASP A 158 -11.63 6.85 4.33
C ASP A 158 -11.79 8.18 3.59
N THR A 159 -12.45 9.15 4.22
CA THR A 159 -12.66 10.49 3.67
C THR A 159 -11.33 11.22 3.44
N LEU A 160 -10.39 11.13 4.37
CA LEU A 160 -9.04 11.69 4.23
C LEU A 160 -8.30 11.07 3.04
N PHE A 161 -8.34 9.74 2.90
CA PHE A 161 -7.65 9.06 1.81
C PHE A 161 -8.28 9.30 0.42
N ILE A 162 -9.62 9.35 0.33
CA ILE A 162 -10.32 9.61 -0.94
C ILE A 162 -10.25 11.09 -1.32
N ARG A 163 -10.56 11.99 -0.38
CA ARG A 163 -10.85 13.41 -0.68
C ARG A 163 -9.77 14.37 -0.20
N GLY A 164 -8.97 14.01 0.80
CA GLY A 164 -7.98 14.91 1.43
C GLY A 164 -7.04 15.58 0.42
N ARG A 165 -6.59 14.84 -0.60
CA ARG A 165 -5.74 15.36 -1.69
C ARG A 165 -6.36 16.53 -2.46
N HIS A 166 -7.68 16.58 -2.61
CA HIS A 166 -8.38 17.68 -3.29
C HIS A 166 -8.37 18.97 -2.49
N TYR A 167 -8.12 18.87 -1.19
CA TYR A 167 -8.01 19.97 -0.24
C TYR A 167 -6.57 20.17 0.22
N CYS A 168 -5.57 19.66 -0.51
CA CYS A 168 -4.17 19.83 -0.12
C CYS A 168 -3.83 19.23 1.27
N CYS A 169 -4.55 18.18 1.68
CA CYS A 169 -4.31 17.44 2.91
C CYS A 169 -3.57 16.13 2.60
N SER A 170 -2.39 15.96 3.22
CA SER A 170 -1.63 14.71 3.20
C SER A 170 -1.96 13.91 4.46
N THR A 171 -2.15 12.59 4.34
CA THR A 171 -2.51 11.73 5.48
C THR A 171 -1.59 10.54 5.58
N TRP A 172 -0.86 10.40 6.68
CA TRP A 172 0.04 9.27 6.93
C TRP A 172 -0.45 8.46 8.11
N VAL A 173 -0.53 7.14 7.93
CA VAL A 173 -0.98 6.21 8.96
C VAL A 173 0.14 5.25 9.31
N SER A 174 0.46 5.11 10.58
CA SER A 174 1.29 4.01 11.08
C SER A 174 0.39 2.87 11.59
N THR A 175 0.73 1.63 11.24
CA THR A 175 -0.04 0.46 11.65
C THR A 175 0.84 -0.77 11.81
N GLN A 176 0.47 -1.64 12.73
CA GLN A 176 1.07 -2.97 12.88
C GLN A 176 0.37 -4.02 12.01
N LYS A 177 -0.86 -3.75 11.57
CA LYS A 177 -1.72 -4.66 10.81
C LYS A 177 -2.34 -3.90 9.64
N LEU A 178 -1.82 -4.14 8.44
CA LEU A 178 -2.30 -3.51 7.23
C LEU A 178 -3.76 -3.90 6.93
N ARG A 179 -4.13 -5.16 7.19
CA ARG A 179 -5.49 -5.66 6.92
C ARG A 179 -6.59 -5.05 7.78
N LEU A 180 -6.24 -4.38 8.89
CA LEU A 180 -7.24 -3.61 9.65
C LEU A 180 -7.68 -2.37 8.90
N MET A 181 -6.85 -1.84 8.00
CA MET A 181 -7.24 -0.69 7.18
C MET A 181 -8.33 -1.09 6.19
N SER A 182 -9.28 -0.20 5.92
CA SER A 182 -10.29 -0.43 4.89
C SER A 182 -9.63 -0.62 3.51
N SER A 183 -10.28 -1.38 2.62
CA SER A 183 -9.84 -1.48 1.23
C SER A 183 -9.78 -0.11 0.56
N THR A 184 -10.72 0.78 0.90
CA THR A 184 -10.74 2.18 0.44
C THR A 184 -9.45 2.92 0.76
N VAL A 185 -8.94 2.80 1.99
CA VAL A 185 -7.68 3.43 2.41
C VAL A 185 -6.51 2.84 1.62
N ARG A 186 -6.41 1.51 1.53
CA ARG A 186 -5.29 0.83 0.85
C ARG A 186 -5.23 1.11 -0.65
N VAL A 187 -6.37 1.15 -1.34
CA VAL A 187 -6.46 1.52 -2.77
C VAL A 187 -6.09 2.99 -3.02
N ASN A 188 -6.37 3.89 -2.07
CA ASN A 188 -6.01 5.31 -2.19
C ASN A 188 -4.63 5.64 -1.58
N THR A 189 -3.89 4.63 -1.15
CA THR A 189 -2.52 4.81 -0.63
C THR A 189 -1.58 5.12 -1.78
N MET A 190 -0.69 6.09 -1.58
CA MET A 190 0.23 6.61 -2.59
C MET A 190 1.67 6.13 -2.36
N PHE A 191 2.00 5.77 -1.11
CA PHE A 191 3.26 5.11 -0.81
C PHE A 191 3.15 4.21 0.43
N TYR A 192 4.02 3.21 0.47
CA TYR A 192 4.22 2.34 1.62
C TYR A 192 5.64 2.44 2.15
N CYS A 193 5.81 2.44 3.47
CA CYS A 193 7.08 2.09 4.13
C CYS A 193 6.84 0.83 4.96
N VAL A 194 7.46 -0.28 4.59
CA VAL A 194 7.16 -1.59 5.16
C VAL A 194 8.40 -2.15 5.82
N PHE A 195 8.37 -2.25 7.14
CA PHE A 195 9.43 -2.85 7.92
C PHE A 195 9.31 -4.37 7.91
N ARG A 196 10.30 -5.06 8.50
CA ARG A 196 10.23 -6.51 8.68
C ARG A 196 8.99 -6.92 9.49
N LEU A 197 7.95 -7.37 8.82
CA LEU A 197 6.72 -7.88 9.41
C LEU A 197 6.95 -9.24 10.07
N ARG A 198 6.23 -9.52 11.16
CA ARG A 198 6.28 -10.83 11.86
C ARG A 198 5.17 -11.78 11.41
N ASN A 199 4.17 -11.27 10.71
CA ASN A 199 3.00 -12.02 10.26
C ASN A 199 3.03 -12.18 8.74
N GLN A 200 3.10 -13.43 8.27
CA GLN A 200 3.10 -13.75 6.84
C GLN A 200 1.81 -13.28 6.16
N LEU A 201 0.65 -13.34 6.83
CA LEU A 201 -0.63 -12.92 6.23
C LEU A 201 -0.70 -11.42 5.93
N GLU A 202 0.00 -10.58 6.70
CA GLU A 202 0.07 -9.14 6.41
C GLU A 202 0.99 -8.87 5.21
N LEU A 203 2.09 -9.64 5.09
CA LEU A 203 2.97 -9.57 3.93
C LEU A 203 2.28 -10.07 2.66
N ASP A 204 1.60 -11.21 2.74
CA ASP A 204 0.87 -11.80 1.61
C ASP A 204 -0.20 -10.83 1.10
N ALA A 205 -0.94 -10.17 2.00
CA ALA A 205 -1.94 -9.17 1.64
C ALA A 205 -1.32 -7.98 0.89
N LEU A 206 -0.19 -7.45 1.37
CA LEU A 206 0.52 -6.37 0.68
C LEU A 206 1.03 -6.83 -0.70
N VAL A 207 1.65 -8.01 -0.78
CA VAL A 207 2.17 -8.57 -2.03
C VAL A 207 1.05 -8.83 -3.03
N GLU A 208 -0.12 -9.26 -2.57
CA GLU A 208 -1.33 -9.40 -3.40
C GLU A 208 -1.77 -8.08 -4.00
N GLU A 209 -1.81 -7.01 -3.20
CA GLU A 209 -2.18 -5.68 -3.68
C GLU A 209 -1.18 -5.11 -4.70
N LEU A 210 0.10 -5.45 -4.57
CA LEU A 210 1.16 -5.03 -5.50
C LEU A 210 1.33 -5.97 -6.70
N SER A 211 0.67 -7.13 -6.71
CA SER A 211 0.92 -8.20 -7.70
C SER A 211 0.52 -7.85 -9.13
N ALA A 212 -0.28 -6.80 -9.32
CA ALA A 212 -0.55 -6.23 -10.65
C ALA A 212 0.68 -5.57 -11.28
N MET A 213 1.66 -5.15 -10.46
CA MET A 213 2.86 -4.44 -10.93
C MET A 213 4.00 -5.40 -11.29
N LEU A 214 4.22 -6.42 -10.47
CA LEU A 214 5.30 -7.43 -10.58
C LEU A 214 4.82 -8.78 -10.05
N SER A 215 5.48 -9.86 -10.46
CA SER A 215 5.18 -11.20 -9.94
C SER A 215 5.41 -11.27 -8.43
N LYS A 216 4.59 -12.09 -7.74
CA LYS A 216 4.69 -12.26 -6.28
C LYS A 216 6.10 -12.67 -5.84
N ASP A 217 6.76 -13.57 -6.58
CA ASP A 217 8.13 -14.02 -6.28
C ASP A 217 9.15 -12.87 -6.27
N VAL A 218 9.04 -11.94 -7.22
CA VAL A 218 9.91 -10.75 -7.26
C VAL A 218 9.62 -9.82 -6.10
N LEU A 219 8.34 -9.59 -5.79
CA LEU A 219 7.92 -8.73 -4.67
C LEU A 219 8.39 -9.27 -3.32
N TYR A 220 8.27 -10.59 -3.08
CA TYR A 220 8.83 -11.21 -1.89
C TYR A 220 10.34 -11.03 -1.80
N GLY A 221 11.07 -11.25 -2.90
CA GLY A 221 12.53 -11.06 -2.93
C GLY A 221 12.96 -9.62 -2.65
N MET A 222 12.23 -8.63 -3.21
CA MET A 222 12.48 -7.21 -2.93
C MET A 222 12.23 -6.87 -1.46
N TYR A 223 11.12 -7.34 -0.90
CA TYR A 223 10.80 -7.15 0.51
C TYR A 223 11.86 -7.78 1.42
N GLU A 224 12.27 -9.02 1.16
CA GLU A 224 13.30 -9.72 1.96
C GLU A 224 14.63 -8.96 1.93
N GLU A 225 15.08 -8.50 0.76
CA GLU A 225 16.31 -7.72 0.62
C GLU A 225 16.19 -6.37 1.33
N ALA A 226 15.06 -5.66 1.16
CA ALA A 226 14.85 -4.33 1.73
C ALA A 226 14.71 -4.34 3.26
N THR A 227 14.28 -5.46 3.83
CA THR A 227 14.06 -5.62 5.28
C THR A 227 15.06 -6.54 5.96
N ARG A 228 16.15 -6.92 5.26
CA ARG A 228 17.22 -7.78 5.79
C ARG A 228 17.91 -7.16 7.00
N GLU A 229 18.17 -5.86 6.94
CA GLU A 229 18.87 -5.13 8.01
C GLU A 229 17.90 -4.60 9.06
N LYS A 230 18.37 -4.54 10.31
CA LYS A 230 17.59 -3.96 11.42
C LYS A 230 17.26 -2.50 11.10
N TYR A 231 16.01 -2.10 11.37
CA TYR A 231 15.46 -0.77 11.06
C TYR A 231 15.42 -0.40 9.57
N SER A 232 15.78 -1.31 8.66
CA SER A 232 15.55 -1.12 7.24
C SER A 232 14.11 -1.40 6.88
N PHE A 233 13.63 -0.74 5.82
CA PHE A 233 12.27 -0.85 5.33
C PHE A 233 12.24 -0.88 3.82
N TRP A 234 11.22 -1.54 3.29
CA TRP A 234 10.86 -1.51 1.88
C TRP A 234 9.99 -0.28 1.61
N TYR A 235 10.48 0.61 0.78
CA TYR A 235 9.73 1.78 0.35
C TYR A 235 9.14 1.55 -1.04
N VAL A 236 7.83 1.77 -1.17
CA VAL A 236 7.08 1.59 -2.41
C VAL A 236 6.35 2.89 -2.74
N ASN A 237 6.77 3.58 -3.81
CA ASN A 237 6.15 4.82 -4.28
C ASN A 237 5.17 4.52 -5.42
N LEU A 238 3.89 4.37 -5.09
CA LEU A 238 2.84 4.03 -6.07
C LEU A 238 2.50 5.16 -7.05
N ARG A 239 3.04 6.36 -6.81
CA ARG A 239 2.91 7.50 -7.75
C ARG A 239 4.08 7.61 -8.71
N ALA A 240 5.17 6.89 -8.46
CA ALA A 240 6.29 6.83 -9.37
C ALA A 240 5.98 5.88 -10.53
N PRO A 241 6.61 6.09 -11.69
CA PRO A 241 6.58 5.10 -12.75
C PRO A 241 7.22 3.78 -12.27
N LYS A 242 6.92 2.67 -12.93
CA LYS A 242 7.25 1.31 -12.46
C LYS A 242 8.76 1.13 -12.17
N GLU A 243 9.61 1.81 -12.94
CA GLU A 243 11.07 1.74 -12.87
C GLU A 243 11.64 2.49 -11.66
N ASP A 244 10.84 3.36 -11.03
CA ASP A 244 11.18 4.21 -9.88
C ASP A 244 10.36 3.88 -8.62
N MET A 245 9.59 2.78 -8.66
CA MET A 245 8.60 2.47 -7.64
C MET A 245 9.19 1.85 -6.36
N PHE A 246 10.22 1.01 -6.46
CA PHE A 246 10.65 0.13 -5.35
C PHE A 246 12.04 0.49 -4.84
N TRP A 247 12.19 0.66 -3.53
CA TRP A 247 13.44 1.08 -2.89
C TRP A 247 13.72 0.34 -1.58
N VAL A 248 15.00 0.20 -1.26
CA VAL A 248 15.49 -0.08 0.09
C VAL A 248 15.69 1.27 0.78
N ARG A 249 14.90 1.50 1.85
CA ARG A 249 14.82 2.80 2.52
C ARG A 249 14.53 3.91 1.49
N PHE A 250 15.14 5.08 1.66
CA PHE A 250 15.16 6.13 0.63
C PHE A 250 16.49 6.13 -0.16
N ASP A 251 17.31 5.09 0.00
CA ASP A 251 18.72 5.13 -0.39
C ASP A 251 18.99 4.41 -1.71
N ARG A 252 18.47 3.17 -1.85
CA ARG A 252 18.83 2.27 -2.97
C ARG A 252 17.61 1.78 -3.71
N LYS A 253 17.47 2.18 -4.97
CA LYS A 253 16.42 1.73 -5.87
C LYS A 253 16.63 0.28 -6.34
N PHE A 254 15.54 -0.48 -6.47
CA PHE A 254 15.55 -1.75 -7.19
C PHE A 254 15.46 -1.53 -8.70
N LEU A 255 16.25 -2.28 -9.47
CA LEU A 255 16.15 -2.27 -10.93
C LEU A 255 15.06 -3.23 -11.37
N VAL A 256 14.02 -2.70 -12.00
CA VAL A 256 12.93 -3.47 -12.59
C VAL A 256 13.23 -3.59 -14.08
N ASN A 257 13.69 -4.76 -14.53
CA ASN A 257 13.83 -5.01 -15.97
C ASN A 257 12.44 -5.06 -16.59
N GLY A 258 12.25 -4.34 -17.70
CA GLY A 258 10.97 -4.10 -18.37
C GLY A 258 10.36 -5.30 -19.08
N ASP A 259 10.29 -6.46 -18.42
CA ASP A 259 9.45 -7.55 -18.87
C ASP A 259 8.00 -7.13 -18.56
N ASN A 260 7.35 -6.52 -19.54
CA ASN A 260 5.89 -6.39 -19.54
C ASN A 260 5.31 -7.81 -19.33
N PRO A 261 4.37 -8.00 -18.40
CA PRO A 261 3.62 -9.25 -18.38
C PRO A 261 2.91 -9.34 -19.74
N GLU A 262 3.35 -10.28 -20.60
CA GLU A 262 2.62 -10.59 -21.81
C GLU A 262 1.17 -10.90 -21.40
N PRO A 263 0.17 -10.32 -22.07
CA PRO A 263 -1.21 -10.75 -21.84
C PRO A 263 -1.24 -12.24 -22.13
N SER A 264 -1.77 -13.02 -21.19
CA SER A 264 -1.93 -14.47 -21.29
C SER A 264 -2.93 -14.79 -22.41
N GLY A 265 -2.47 -14.70 -23.65
CA GLY A 265 -3.13 -15.15 -24.87
C GLY A 265 -2.39 -16.37 -25.35
N GLY A 266 -3.03 -17.53 -25.22
CA GLY A 266 -2.47 -18.76 -25.77
C GLY A 266 -2.36 -18.67 -27.29
N GLN A 267 -1.22 -19.09 -27.83
CA GLN A 267 -1.18 -19.95 -29.03
C GLN A 267 0.23 -20.49 -29.30
N ALA A 268 0.23 -21.82 -29.49
CA ALA A 268 0.94 -22.62 -30.49
C ALA A 268 2.46 -22.51 -30.67
N ALA A 269 3.05 -23.72 -30.70
CA ALA A 269 4.44 -24.03 -30.98
C ALA A 269 4.94 -23.50 -32.33
N GLY A 270 6.20 -23.02 -32.33
CA GLY A 270 7.01 -22.78 -33.51
C GLY A 270 8.48 -22.93 -33.16
N SER A 271 9.10 -23.97 -33.71
CA SER A 271 10.52 -24.31 -33.60
C SER A 271 11.39 -23.28 -34.35
N GLY A 272 12.53 -22.90 -33.77
CA GLY A 272 13.51 -22.04 -34.44
C GLY A 272 14.83 -21.91 -33.68
N ASN A 273 15.92 -22.31 -34.33
CA ASN A 273 17.30 -22.40 -33.86
C ASN A 273 17.85 -21.15 -33.14
N ARG A 274 18.64 -21.38 -32.07
CA ARG A 274 19.44 -20.35 -31.40
C ARG A 274 20.93 -20.58 -31.69
N GLN A 275 21.53 -19.67 -32.46
CA GLN A 275 22.99 -19.52 -32.53
C GLN A 275 23.51 -18.80 -31.27
N ILE A 276 24.67 -19.25 -30.81
CA ILE A 276 25.39 -18.75 -29.63
C ILE A 276 26.34 -17.63 -30.08
N SER A 277 26.29 -16.48 -29.41
CA SER A 277 27.42 -15.56 -29.32
C SER A 277 27.58 -15.07 -27.89
N ASN A 278 28.80 -15.24 -27.37
CA ASN A 278 29.21 -14.86 -26.02
C ASN A 278 29.43 -13.35 -25.92
N SER A 279 28.82 -12.71 -24.93
CA SER A 279 29.42 -11.55 -24.27
C SER A 279 28.94 -11.50 -22.81
N SER A 280 29.86 -11.11 -21.93
CA SER A 280 29.82 -11.26 -20.49
C SER A 280 28.96 -10.19 -19.81
N GLU A 281 27.84 -10.61 -19.21
CA GLU A 281 27.09 -9.84 -18.22
C GLU A 281 26.82 -10.72 -16.99
N THR A 282 27.29 -10.24 -15.84
CA THR A 282 27.16 -10.89 -14.54
C THR A 282 25.70 -10.83 -14.07
N SER A 283 24.89 -11.76 -14.59
CA SER A 283 23.48 -11.94 -14.27
C SER A 283 23.30 -12.70 -12.94
N VAL A 284 22.47 -12.18 -12.04
CA VAL A 284 22.09 -12.74 -10.73
C VAL A 284 21.19 -13.99 -10.88
N ARG A 285 21.57 -14.95 -11.72
CA ARG A 285 20.72 -16.10 -12.10
C ARG A 285 21.18 -17.47 -11.65
N SER A 286 22.18 -17.60 -10.78
CA SER A 286 22.73 -18.91 -10.43
C SER A 286 22.72 -19.27 -8.94
N PHE A 287 21.60 -19.14 -8.21
CA PHE A 287 21.54 -19.77 -6.86
C PHE A 287 20.23 -20.42 -6.41
N TRP A 288 19.19 -20.51 -7.24
CA TRP A 288 17.92 -21.13 -6.82
C TRP A 288 17.53 -22.32 -7.68
N ARG A 289 18.08 -23.50 -7.33
CA ARG A 289 17.52 -24.77 -7.76
C ARG A 289 17.37 -25.74 -6.59
N LYS A 290 16.47 -25.38 -5.65
CA LYS A 290 15.83 -26.36 -4.77
C LYS A 290 14.40 -26.58 -5.26
N LYS A 291 14.13 -27.76 -5.83
CA LYS A 291 12.80 -28.22 -6.24
C LYS A 291 11.84 -28.17 -5.04
N ARG A 292 10.88 -27.24 -5.05
CA ARG A 292 9.70 -27.30 -4.18
C ARG A 292 8.61 -28.12 -4.87
N ARG A 293 8.01 -29.06 -4.12
CA ARG A 293 6.79 -29.78 -4.54
C ARG A 293 5.63 -28.78 -4.61
N VAL A 294 5.00 -28.68 -5.77
CA VAL A 294 3.78 -27.88 -5.97
C VAL A 294 2.62 -28.60 -5.29
N MET A 295 1.93 -27.93 -4.37
CA MET A 295 0.66 -28.38 -3.80
C MET A 295 -0.44 -27.49 -4.37
N SER A 296 -1.34 -28.06 -5.14
CA SER A 296 -2.52 -27.38 -5.66
C SER A 296 -3.65 -27.50 -4.63
N THR A 297 -4.14 -26.37 -4.12
CA THR A 297 -5.32 -26.34 -3.23
C THR A 297 -6.52 -25.86 -4.03
N ILE A 298 -7.59 -26.65 -4.08
CA ILE A 298 -8.85 -26.31 -4.75
C ILE A 298 -9.89 -26.03 -3.67
N TYR A 299 -10.61 -24.91 -3.80
CA TYR A 299 -11.74 -24.55 -2.93
C TYR A 299 -13.04 -24.87 -3.66
N VAL A 300 -13.97 -25.57 -2.99
CA VAL A 300 -15.30 -25.91 -3.53
C VAL A 300 -16.35 -25.28 -2.61
N ASP A 301 -17.22 -24.43 -3.17
CA ASP A 301 -18.32 -23.75 -2.44
C ASP A 301 -19.52 -24.71 -2.31
N SER A 302 -19.84 -25.14 -1.09
CA SER A 302 -20.80 -26.22 -0.81
C SER A 302 -22.24 -25.73 -0.62
N ARG A 303 -22.77 -24.93 -1.55
CA ARG A 303 -24.14 -24.37 -1.43
C ARG A 303 -25.29 -25.20 -1.99
N LYS A 304 -25.11 -26.50 -2.24
CA LYS A 304 -26.23 -27.41 -2.52
C LYS A 304 -26.06 -28.73 -1.77
N ARG A 305 -26.85 -28.90 -0.70
CA ARG A 305 -27.18 -30.23 -0.18
C ARG A 305 -28.08 -30.92 -1.21
N VAL A 306 -27.62 -32.03 -1.77
CA VAL A 306 -28.51 -33.02 -2.37
C VAL A 306 -28.83 -34.02 -1.26
N ALA A 307 -30.10 -34.35 -1.05
CA ALA A 307 -30.58 -35.09 0.11
C ALA A 307 -29.89 -36.47 0.26
N GLY A 308 -29.50 -36.83 1.50
CA GLY A 308 -28.86 -38.09 1.87
C GLY A 308 -28.57 -38.15 3.38
N ASP A 309 -28.34 -39.35 3.92
CA ASP A 309 -27.98 -39.56 5.34
C ASP A 309 -26.51 -39.20 5.63
N ASP A 310 -26.16 -38.95 6.90
CA ASP A 310 -24.83 -38.46 7.32
C ASP A 310 -23.67 -39.41 6.95
N SER A 311 -23.97 -40.65 6.53
CA SER A 311 -22.99 -41.63 6.04
C SER A 311 -22.71 -41.54 4.54
N SER A 312 -23.52 -40.80 3.77
CA SER A 312 -23.43 -40.70 2.30
C SER A 312 -23.33 -39.24 1.85
N PHE A 313 -22.10 -38.70 1.92
CA PHE A 313 -21.82 -37.35 1.45
C PHE A 313 -21.39 -37.39 -0.04
N GLU A 314 -22.32 -37.10 -0.95
CA GLU A 314 -22.03 -36.87 -2.37
C GLU A 314 -22.02 -35.36 -2.68
N PHE A 315 -21.00 -34.90 -3.40
CA PHE A 315 -20.96 -33.57 -3.98
C PHE A 315 -20.74 -33.68 -5.49
N ASP A 316 -21.56 -32.97 -6.26
CA ASP A 316 -21.48 -32.96 -7.71
C ASP A 316 -20.44 -31.91 -8.16
N ILE A 317 -19.35 -32.36 -8.77
CA ILE A 317 -18.36 -31.47 -9.37
C ILE A 317 -18.86 -31.14 -10.76
N GLY A 318 -19.57 -30.01 -10.91
CA GLY A 318 -20.16 -29.57 -12.17
C GLY A 318 -19.19 -29.29 -13.32
N GLU A 319 -17.87 -29.47 -13.12
CA GLU A 319 -16.85 -29.36 -14.15
C GLU A 319 -15.87 -30.55 -14.11
N THR A 320 -15.66 -31.19 -15.26
CA THR A 320 -14.72 -32.29 -15.43
C THR A 320 -13.28 -31.84 -15.15
N ILE A 321 -12.64 -32.38 -14.11
CA ILE A 321 -11.23 -32.11 -13.81
C ILE A 321 -10.34 -32.90 -14.78
N HIS A 322 -9.78 -32.22 -15.78
CA HIS A 322 -8.78 -32.81 -16.67
C HIS A 322 -7.40 -32.86 -16.00
N LEU A 323 -6.99 -34.05 -15.54
CA LEU A 323 -5.64 -34.29 -15.04
C LEU A 323 -4.70 -34.63 -16.21
N GLN A 324 -3.97 -33.64 -16.72
CA GLN A 324 -2.81 -33.88 -17.57
C GLN A 324 -1.56 -33.97 -16.71
N THR A 325 -1.09 -35.18 -16.39
CA THR A 325 0.34 -35.44 -16.16
C THR A 325 0.63 -36.93 -16.22
N GLY A 326 1.64 -37.29 -17.01
CA GLY A 326 2.01 -38.67 -17.28
C GLY A 326 2.46 -39.44 -16.03
N ALA A 327 1.90 -40.65 -15.91
CA ALA A 327 2.41 -41.81 -15.18
C ALA A 327 3.39 -41.54 -14.02
N LYS A 328 2.96 -40.82 -12.98
CA LYS A 328 3.51 -40.96 -11.63
C LYS A 328 2.37 -40.86 -10.63
N LEU A 329 2.24 -41.88 -9.78
CA LEU A 329 1.31 -41.94 -8.66
C LEU A 329 1.35 -40.64 -7.85
N SER A 330 0.34 -39.79 -8.03
CA SER A 330 0.09 -38.63 -7.20
C SER A 330 -0.87 -39.03 -6.09
N VAL A 331 -0.39 -39.03 -4.84
CA VAL A 331 -1.27 -39.13 -3.68
C VAL A 331 -1.97 -37.78 -3.52
N LEU A 332 -3.26 -37.71 -3.86
CA LEU A 332 -4.09 -36.56 -3.54
C LEU A 332 -4.60 -36.68 -2.10
N LYS A 333 -4.40 -35.62 -1.32
CA LYS A 333 -4.94 -35.51 0.04
C LYS A 333 -6.01 -34.44 0.02
N PHE A 334 -7.28 -34.85 0.07
CA PHE A 334 -8.41 -33.93 0.20
C PHE A 334 -8.50 -33.49 1.67
N ARG A 335 -8.66 -32.19 1.89
CA ARG A 335 -8.93 -31.64 3.23
C ARG A 335 -10.32 -31.02 3.19
N VAL A 336 -11.28 -31.74 3.75
CA VAL A 336 -12.64 -31.22 3.94
C VAL A 336 -12.59 -30.35 5.20
N ALA A 337 -12.79 -29.05 5.04
CA ALA A 337 -12.93 -28.13 6.17
C ALA A 337 -14.42 -27.89 6.38
N ASP A 338 -15.00 -28.59 7.35
CA ASP A 338 -16.40 -28.40 7.71
C ASP A 338 -16.51 -27.25 8.73
N ALA A 339 -17.35 -26.27 8.44
CA ALA A 339 -17.67 -25.19 9.38
C ALA A 339 -18.87 -25.63 10.25
N PHE A 340 -18.63 -26.49 11.23
CA PHE A 340 -19.65 -26.77 12.24
C PHE A 340 -19.76 -25.58 13.20
N LEU A 341 -20.89 -24.88 13.16
CA LEU A 341 -21.37 -24.12 14.30
C LEU A 341 -21.70 -25.13 15.41
N SER A 342 -20.86 -25.13 16.43
CA SER A 342 -20.96 -25.92 17.65
C SER A 342 -22.39 -25.93 18.21
N THR A 343 -23.01 -27.10 18.21
CA THR A 343 -23.91 -27.50 19.31
C THR A 343 -23.58 -28.93 19.70
N ASP A 344 -22.97 -29.04 20.88
CA ASP A 344 -22.90 -30.21 21.76
C ASP A 344 -22.09 -31.47 21.36
N ARG A 345 -21.19 -31.79 22.31
CA ARG A 345 -20.54 -33.08 22.61
C ARG A 345 -19.41 -33.52 21.68
N GLY A 346 -18.25 -33.70 22.32
CA GLY A 346 -17.00 -33.98 21.65
C GLY A 346 -16.84 -35.42 21.17
N GLN A 347 -15.91 -35.57 20.24
CA GLN A 347 -14.94 -36.64 20.14
C GLN A 347 -13.89 -36.20 19.12
N TYR A 348 -12.61 -36.22 19.52
CA TYR A 348 -11.51 -36.07 18.58
C TYR A 348 -11.49 -37.31 17.67
N LEU A 349 -11.55 -37.11 16.35
CA LEU A 349 -11.20 -38.12 15.37
C LEU A 349 -9.86 -37.74 14.73
N PHE A 350 -8.94 -38.71 14.73
CA PHE A 350 -7.55 -38.62 14.24
C PHE A 350 -7.45 -38.48 12.73
#